data_AF-K7KUF1-F1
#
_entry.id   AF-K7KUF1-F1
#
_cell.length_a   1.000
_cell.length_b   1.000
_cell.length_c   1.000
_cell.angle_alpha   90.00
_cell.angle_beta   90.00
_cell.angle_gamma   90.00
#
_symmetry.space_group_name_H-M   'P 1'
#
loop_
_entity.id
_entity.type
_entity.pdbx_description
1 polymer ?
#
loop_
_entity_poly.entity_id
_entity_poly.type
_entity_poly.pdbx_seq_one_letter_code
_entity_poly.pdbx_strand_id
1 'polypeptide(L)'
;MSSFWNDVVYTLKAMGPLVSVLRLVDNEKKPAMGFIYEAMDRANEAIQRAFNNNEGKYKDILAIIDKRWDCQLHHPLHATGYYLNPKFFYTNPNIHNDNEVVDGLYKCIDRLSEDDNFVVEVHKQLLVYKRAGERFGMTVAMKARTEISPTEWWKLYGGKTQHLQTIAIKVLSLTCSSSGCERNWSTFEHIHLKKRRRLEHQKLQDLVYVKYNQALLDRFECHDVIDPIALNDIDDSNEWLLGELEGEEIGND
;
A
#
# COMPACT_ATOMS: atom_id res chain seq x y z
N MET A 1 -20.84 9.18 30.90
CA MET A 1 -21.40 8.53 29.69
C MET A 1 -21.83 7.12 30.05
N SER A 2 -22.93 6.62 29.48
CA SER A 2 -23.25 5.19 29.58
C SER A 2 -22.07 4.36 29.07
N SER A 3 -21.84 3.17 29.64
CA SER A 3 -20.76 2.26 29.24
C SER A 3 -20.70 2.07 27.72
N PHE A 4 -21.88 1.98 27.08
CA PHE A 4 -22.02 1.87 25.63
C PHE A 4 -21.26 2.95 24.84
N TRP A 5 -21.38 4.24 25.18
CA TRP A 5 -20.71 5.29 24.41
C TRP A 5 -19.19 5.26 24.58
N ASN A 6 -18.70 4.86 25.75
CA ASN A 6 -17.27 4.67 25.98
C ASN A 6 -16.73 3.51 25.12
N ASP A 7 -17.48 2.40 25.02
CA ASP A 7 -17.11 1.24 24.20
C ASP A 7 -17.11 1.58 22.70
N VAL A 8 -18.07 2.39 22.25
CA VAL A 8 -18.12 2.90 20.86
C VAL A 8 -16.89 3.78 20.56
N VAL A 9 -16.56 4.74 21.42
CA VAL A 9 -15.37 5.59 21.24
C VAL A 9 -14.09 4.77 21.26
N TYR A 10 -13.97 3.80 22.17
CA TYR A 10 -12.84 2.88 22.20
C TYR A 10 -12.69 2.11 20.88
N THR A 11 -13.79 1.56 20.37
CA THR A 11 -13.82 0.81 19.11
C THR A 11 -13.42 1.68 17.94
N LEU A 12 -13.94 2.91 17.85
CA LEU A 12 -13.62 3.83 16.77
C LEU A 12 -12.13 4.24 16.79
N LYS A 13 -11.56 4.52 17.97
CA LYS A 13 -10.14 4.83 18.11
C LYS A 13 -9.23 3.70 17.63
N ALA A 14 -9.61 2.46 17.93
CA ALA A 14 -8.87 1.27 17.53
C ALA A 14 -9.05 0.93 16.04
N MET A 15 -10.28 1.00 15.53
CA MET A 15 -10.62 0.53 14.18
C MET A 15 -10.48 1.61 13.11
N GLY A 16 -10.56 2.89 13.45
CA GLY A 16 -10.47 4.01 12.51
C GLY A 16 -9.23 3.93 11.61
N PRO A 17 -8.01 3.86 12.19
CA PRO A 17 -6.79 3.72 11.40
C PRO A 17 -6.77 2.48 10.52
N LEU A 18 -7.24 1.33 11.04
CA LEU A 18 -7.30 0.07 10.28
C LEU A 18 -8.29 0.13 9.10
N VAL A 19 -9.42 0.84 9.26
CA VAL A 19 -10.36 1.09 8.16
C VAL A 19 -9.73 1.98 7.09
N SER A 20 -8.91 2.97 7.47
CA SER A 20 -8.14 3.77 6.50
C SER A 20 -7.13 2.90 5.73
N VAL A 21 -6.41 1.99 6.39
CA VAL A 21 -5.53 1.01 5.70
C VAL A 21 -6.33 0.10 4.77
N LEU A 22 -7.48 -0.40 5.21
CA LEU A 22 -8.34 -1.25 4.39
C LEU A 22 -8.79 -0.51 3.11
N ARG A 23 -9.24 0.74 3.22
CA ARG A 23 -9.60 1.58 2.07
C ARG A 23 -8.43 1.77 1.11
N LEU A 24 -7.22 1.98 1.65
CA LEU A 24 -6.01 2.10 0.86
C LEU A 24 -5.73 0.82 0.07
N VAL A 25 -5.79 -0.38 0.66
CA VAL A 25 -5.49 -1.62 -0.10
C VAL A 25 -6.62 -2.05 -1.04
N ASP A 26 -7.84 -1.66 -0.71
CA ASP A 26 -9.06 -1.98 -1.46
C ASP A 26 -9.25 -1.07 -2.69
N ASN A 27 -8.43 -0.02 -2.78
CA ASN A 27 -8.41 0.86 -3.93
C ASN A 27 -7.91 0.10 -5.19
N GLU A 28 -8.65 0.19 -6.29
CA GLU A 28 -8.28 -0.44 -7.56
C GLU A 28 -7.67 0.54 -8.57
N LYS A 29 -7.32 1.75 -8.11
CA LYS A 29 -6.90 2.87 -8.96
C LYS A 29 -5.37 3.02 -8.99
N LYS A 30 -4.72 2.86 -7.84
CA LYS A 30 -3.26 2.92 -7.70
C LYS A 30 -2.77 1.69 -6.89
N PRO A 31 -1.70 1.02 -7.33
CA PRO A 31 -1.12 -0.11 -6.60
C PRO A 31 -0.70 0.26 -5.17
N ALA A 32 -1.24 -0.45 -4.18
CA ALA A 32 -0.96 -0.24 -2.76
C ALA A 32 0.33 -0.92 -2.27
N MET A 33 0.97 -1.77 -3.09
CA MET A 33 2.11 -2.61 -2.68
C MET A 33 3.28 -1.82 -2.12
N GLY A 34 3.55 -0.63 -2.67
CA GLY A 34 4.60 0.26 -2.17
C GLY A 34 4.26 0.99 -0.86
N PHE A 35 3.05 0.86 -0.34
CA PHE A 35 2.50 1.72 0.72
C PHE A 35 1.96 0.94 1.92
N ILE A 36 1.54 -0.31 1.74
CA ILE A 36 0.87 -1.09 2.79
C ILE A 36 1.70 -1.28 4.06
N TYR A 37 3.02 -1.46 3.95
CA TYR A 37 3.89 -1.61 5.12
C TYR A 37 3.86 -0.35 5.99
N GLU A 38 4.18 0.81 5.41
CA GLU A 38 4.10 2.12 6.07
C GLU A 38 2.67 2.40 6.59
N ALA A 39 1.64 2.04 5.83
CA ALA A 39 0.25 2.26 6.23
C ALA A 39 -0.10 1.50 7.52
N MET A 40 0.42 0.29 7.69
CA MET A 40 0.26 -0.49 8.92
C MET A 40 1.03 0.11 10.10
N ASP A 41 2.26 0.55 9.88
CA ASP A 41 3.05 1.24 10.91
C ASP A 41 2.34 2.51 11.40
N ARG A 42 1.87 3.35 10.47
CA ARG A 42 1.07 4.54 10.79
C ARG A 42 -0.24 4.20 11.49
N ALA A 43 -0.90 3.11 11.12
CA ALA A 43 -2.11 2.69 11.81
C ALA A 43 -1.82 2.32 13.27
N ASN A 44 -0.74 1.59 13.53
CA ASN A 44 -0.28 1.28 14.88
C ASN A 44 0.03 2.56 15.67
N GLU A 45 0.73 3.54 15.07
CA GLU A 45 1.03 4.82 15.71
C GLU A 45 -0.23 5.67 15.98
N ALA A 46 -1.18 5.72 15.03
CA ALA A 46 -2.43 6.46 15.17
C ALA A 46 -3.33 5.87 16.27
N ILE A 47 -3.35 4.53 16.43
CA ILE A 47 -4.03 3.88 17.56
C ILE A 47 -3.39 4.30 18.89
N GLN A 48 -2.05 4.26 18.98
CA GLN A 48 -1.33 4.66 20.19
C GLN A 48 -1.63 6.11 20.58
N ARG A 49 -1.53 7.03 19.61
CA ARG A 49 -1.85 8.45 19.78
C ARG A 49 -3.28 8.65 20.26
N ALA A 50 -4.25 7.94 19.68
CA ALA A 50 -5.66 8.08 20.06
C ALA A 50 -5.97 7.69 21.52
N PHE A 51 -5.10 6.90 22.14
CA PHE A 51 -5.18 6.54 23.55
C PHE A 51 -4.18 7.30 24.43
N ASN A 52 -3.66 8.44 23.95
CA ASN A 52 -2.67 9.28 24.64
C ASN A 52 -1.43 8.50 25.07
N ASN A 53 -0.98 7.54 24.25
CA ASN A 53 0.14 6.64 24.54
C ASN A 53 0.01 5.86 25.86
N ASN A 54 -1.22 5.63 26.33
CA ASN A 54 -1.49 4.77 27.47
C ASN A 54 -1.47 3.30 27.03
N GLU A 55 -0.31 2.65 27.19
CA GLU A 55 -0.06 1.25 26.77
C GLU A 55 -1.17 0.29 27.24
N GLY A 56 -1.67 0.44 28.46
CA GLY A 56 -2.70 -0.43 29.02
C GLY A 56 -4.03 -0.42 28.25
N LYS A 57 -4.26 0.57 27.38
CA LYS A 57 -5.49 0.67 26.57
C LYS A 57 -5.38 0.06 25.18
N TYR A 58 -4.18 -0.04 24.60
CA TYR A 58 -4.01 -0.51 23.22
C TYR A 58 -3.10 -1.73 23.09
N LYS A 59 -2.38 -2.15 24.14
CA LYS A 59 -1.45 -3.28 24.07
C LYS A 59 -2.09 -4.54 23.53
N ASP A 60 -3.28 -4.89 24.01
CA ASP A 60 -4.00 -6.07 23.54
C ASP A 60 -4.51 -5.91 22.11
N ILE A 61 -4.84 -4.67 21.69
CA ILE A 61 -5.22 -4.36 20.31
C ILE A 61 -4.01 -4.56 19.38
N LEU A 62 -2.86 -3.98 19.72
CA LEU A 62 -1.65 -4.12 18.92
C LEU A 62 -1.19 -5.58 18.86
N ALA A 63 -1.26 -6.32 19.97
CA ALA A 63 -0.95 -7.75 19.96
C ALA A 63 -1.86 -8.57 19.01
N ILE A 64 -3.13 -8.18 18.86
CA ILE A 64 -4.03 -8.79 17.88
C ILE A 64 -3.63 -8.40 16.46
N ILE A 65 -3.27 -7.13 16.23
CA ILE A 65 -2.84 -6.61 14.92
C ILE A 65 -1.54 -7.30 14.50
N ASP A 66 -0.51 -7.31 15.34
CA ASP A 66 0.79 -7.93 15.08
C ASP A 66 0.63 -9.41 14.76
N LYS A 67 -0.17 -10.13 15.56
CA LYS A 67 -0.46 -11.54 15.28
C LYS A 67 -1.11 -11.73 13.90
N ARG A 68 -2.03 -10.85 13.50
CA ARG A 68 -2.66 -10.91 12.17
C ARG A 68 -1.71 -10.52 11.05
N TRP A 69 -0.85 -9.54 11.30
CA TRP A 69 0.24 -9.16 10.42
C TRP A 69 1.13 -10.37 10.16
N ASP A 70 1.76 -10.94 11.19
CA ASP A 70 2.72 -12.03 11.05
C ASP A 70 2.14 -13.29 10.41
N CYS A 71 0.89 -13.65 10.73
CA CYS A 71 0.33 -14.94 10.29
C CYS A 71 -0.40 -14.89 8.94
N GLN A 72 -0.82 -13.71 8.46
CA GLN A 72 -1.72 -13.60 7.31
C GLN A 72 -1.38 -12.47 6.34
N LEU A 73 -0.97 -11.30 6.84
CA LEU A 73 -0.85 -10.10 6.01
C LEU A 73 0.60 -9.76 5.67
N HIS A 74 1.56 -10.00 6.56
CA HIS A 74 2.95 -9.74 6.28
C HIS A 74 3.46 -10.73 5.23
N HIS A 75 3.96 -10.19 4.13
CA HIS A 75 4.52 -10.96 3.05
C HIS A 75 5.81 -10.28 2.58
N PRO A 76 6.85 -11.03 2.15
CA PRO A 76 8.08 -10.44 1.60
C PRO A 76 7.85 -9.38 0.51
N LEU A 77 6.73 -9.47 -0.22
CA LEU A 77 6.32 -8.48 -1.22
C LEU A 77 5.99 -7.11 -0.61
N HIS A 78 5.36 -7.06 0.58
CA HIS A 78 5.04 -5.82 1.28
C HIS A 78 6.32 -5.11 1.75
N ALA A 79 7.22 -5.85 2.39
CA ALA A 79 8.56 -5.37 2.75
C ALA A 79 9.35 -4.87 1.53
N THR A 80 9.34 -5.63 0.44
CA THR A 80 10.02 -5.24 -0.81
C THR A 80 9.41 -3.99 -1.43
N GLY A 81 8.08 -3.89 -1.45
CA GLY A 81 7.36 -2.72 -1.95
C GLY A 81 7.71 -1.47 -1.15
N TYR A 82 7.78 -1.59 0.17
CA TYR A 82 8.22 -0.51 1.06
C TYR A 82 9.65 -0.07 0.78
N TYR A 83 10.59 -1.01 0.74
CA TYR A 83 12.00 -0.73 0.47
C TYR A 83 12.21 -0.06 -0.89
N LEU A 84 11.47 -0.48 -1.92
CA LEU A 84 11.60 0.03 -3.28
C LEU A 84 10.76 1.29 -3.52
N ASN A 85 9.95 1.73 -2.57
CA ASN A 85 9.23 2.99 -2.70
C ASN A 85 10.18 4.17 -2.41
N PRO A 86 10.55 4.98 -3.42
CA PRO A 86 11.51 6.06 -3.24
C PRO A 86 10.98 7.17 -2.31
N LYS A 87 9.66 7.29 -2.12
CA LYS A 87 9.09 8.20 -1.13
C LYS A 87 9.60 7.84 0.26
N PHE A 88 9.55 6.57 0.65
CA PHE A 88 9.90 6.13 2.00
C PHE A 88 11.39 5.85 2.13
N PHE A 89 11.98 5.13 1.17
CA PHE A 89 13.38 4.73 1.22
C PHE A 89 14.34 5.91 1.45
N TYR A 90 14.05 7.06 0.82
CA TYR A 90 14.91 8.23 0.93
C TYR A 90 14.49 9.22 2.02
N THR A 91 13.33 9.05 2.66
CA THR A 91 12.91 9.89 3.80
C THR A 91 13.18 9.21 5.14
N ASN A 92 13.08 7.88 5.22
CA ASN A 92 13.35 7.11 6.42
C ASN A 92 14.75 6.47 6.33
N PRO A 93 15.76 7.02 7.03
CA PRO A 93 17.13 6.52 6.96
C PRO A 93 17.30 5.11 7.53
N ASN A 94 16.33 4.59 8.28
CA ASN A 94 16.43 3.30 8.94
C ASN A 94 15.93 2.11 8.11
N ILE A 95 15.22 2.34 6.99
CA ILE A 95 14.65 1.28 6.15
C ILE A 95 15.70 0.25 5.73
N HIS A 96 16.91 0.69 5.43
CA HIS A 96 17.98 -0.19 4.97
C HIS A 96 18.69 -0.98 6.10
N ASN A 97 18.37 -0.68 7.35
CA ASN A 97 18.87 -1.37 8.55
C ASN A 97 17.77 -2.20 9.23
N ASP A 98 16.53 -2.11 8.75
CA ASP A 98 15.44 -2.94 9.23
C ASP A 98 15.60 -4.37 8.69
N ASN A 99 15.88 -5.31 9.59
CA ASN A 99 16.12 -6.69 9.22
C ASN A 99 14.88 -7.36 8.61
N GLU A 100 13.68 -7.04 9.08
CA GLU A 100 12.44 -7.60 8.52
C GLU A 100 12.26 -7.17 7.07
N VAL A 101 12.46 -5.87 6.82
CA VAL A 101 12.33 -5.29 5.49
C VAL A 101 13.41 -5.83 4.54
N VAL A 102 14.67 -5.89 5.00
CA VAL A 102 15.80 -6.37 4.18
C VAL A 102 15.70 -7.86 3.90
N ASP A 103 15.29 -8.68 4.87
CA ASP A 103 15.07 -10.12 4.65
C ASP A 103 13.90 -10.37 3.68
N GLY A 104 12.83 -9.56 3.78
CA GLY A 104 11.73 -9.58 2.83
C GLY A 104 12.18 -9.25 1.40
N LEU A 105 13.00 -8.20 1.25
CA LEU A 105 13.61 -7.81 -0.03
C LEU A 105 14.41 -8.96 -0.63
N TYR A 106 15.30 -9.59 0.14
CA TYR A 106 16.17 -10.66 -0.37
C TYR A 106 15.38 -11.91 -0.77
N LYS A 107 14.36 -12.30 0.00
CA LYS A 107 13.44 -13.38 -0.38
C LYS A 107 12.73 -13.09 -1.70
N CYS A 108 12.31 -11.84 -1.93
CA CYS A 108 11.68 -11.46 -3.19
C CYS A 108 12.67 -11.42 -4.35
N ILE A 109 13.90 -10.97 -4.13
CA ILE A 109 14.94 -10.98 -5.17
C ILE A 109 15.24 -12.42 -5.58
N ASP A 110 15.49 -13.32 -4.63
CA ASP A 110 15.74 -14.74 -4.89
C ASP A 110 14.58 -15.37 -5.68
N ARG A 111 13.33 -15.07 -5.29
CA ARG A 111 12.14 -15.63 -5.94
C ARG A 111 11.84 -15.07 -7.33
N LEU A 112 12.19 -13.81 -7.61
CA LEU A 112 11.84 -13.11 -8.86
C LEU A 112 12.98 -13.06 -9.88
N SER A 113 14.19 -13.47 -9.49
CA SER A 113 15.36 -13.55 -10.34
C SER A 113 15.35 -14.82 -11.20
N GLU A 114 15.97 -14.74 -12.38
CA GLU A 114 15.99 -15.85 -13.35
C GLU A 114 17.12 -16.84 -13.05
N ASP A 115 18.26 -16.33 -12.58
CA ASP A 115 19.46 -17.09 -12.23
C ASP A 115 20.31 -16.33 -11.19
N ASP A 116 21.37 -16.97 -10.71
CA ASP A 116 22.29 -16.41 -9.72
C ASP A 116 23.01 -15.14 -10.21
N ASN A 117 23.26 -15.01 -11.52
CA ASN A 117 23.89 -13.81 -12.06
C ASN A 117 22.94 -12.61 -11.97
N PHE A 118 21.64 -12.82 -12.23
CA PHE A 118 20.61 -11.80 -12.05
C PHE A 118 20.59 -11.33 -10.59
N VAL A 119 20.61 -12.26 -9.62
CA VAL A 119 20.67 -11.92 -8.18
C VAL A 119 21.89 -11.06 -7.89
N VAL A 120 23.09 -11.47 -8.32
CA VAL A 120 24.34 -10.72 -8.11
C VAL A 120 24.25 -9.30 -8.68
N GLU A 121 23.71 -9.15 -9.88
CA GLU A 121 23.55 -7.83 -10.51
C GLU A 121 22.51 -6.95 -9.81
N VAL A 122 21.41 -7.53 -9.32
CA VAL A 122 20.43 -6.80 -8.48
C VAL A 122 21.10 -6.27 -7.21
N HIS A 123 21.89 -7.10 -6.51
CA HIS A 123 22.59 -6.68 -5.29
C HIS A 123 23.59 -5.54 -5.55
N LYS A 124 24.33 -5.56 -6.67
CA LYS A 124 25.18 -4.44 -7.08
C LYS A 124 24.35 -3.17 -7.34
N GLN A 125 23.21 -3.31 -7.99
CA GLN A 125 22.32 -2.19 -8.31
C GLN A 125 21.60 -1.62 -7.08
N LEU A 126 21.35 -2.44 -6.05
CA LEU A 126 20.85 -1.95 -4.74
C LEU A 126 21.83 -0.97 -4.09
N LEU A 127 23.16 -1.17 -4.24
CA LEU A 127 24.15 -0.20 -3.74
C LEU A 127 24.05 1.15 -4.48
N VAL A 128 23.78 1.11 -5.79
CA VAL A 128 23.54 2.31 -6.60
C VAL A 128 22.27 3.04 -6.13
N TYR A 129 21.19 2.31 -5.87
CA TYR A 129 19.96 2.86 -5.32
C TYR A 129 20.18 3.47 -3.94
N LYS A 130 20.83 2.74 -3.01
CA LYS A 130 21.08 3.19 -1.63
C LYS A 130 21.81 4.54 -1.57
N ARG A 131 22.77 4.78 -2.46
CA ARG A 131 23.55 6.03 -2.52
C ARG A 131 22.90 7.13 -3.37
N ALA A 132 21.68 6.94 -3.86
CA ALA A 132 21.04 7.79 -4.87
C ALA A 132 21.95 8.03 -6.10
N GLY A 133 22.67 7.00 -6.54
CA GLY A 133 23.59 7.10 -7.66
C GLY A 133 22.90 7.20 -9.02
N GLU A 134 23.69 7.47 -10.06
CA GLU A 134 23.20 7.57 -11.44
C GLU A 134 22.05 8.59 -11.58
N ARG A 135 20.93 8.18 -12.18
CA ARG A 135 19.75 9.03 -12.39
C ARG A 135 18.97 9.29 -11.10
N PHE A 136 19.13 8.47 -10.06
CA PHE A 136 18.36 8.59 -8.83
C PHE A 136 18.69 9.84 -8.01
N GLY A 137 19.89 10.39 -8.19
CA GLY A 137 20.39 11.60 -7.54
C GLY A 137 20.17 12.88 -8.36
N MET A 138 19.56 12.79 -9.55
CA MET A 138 19.19 13.99 -10.31
C MET A 138 18.15 14.79 -9.52
N THR A 139 18.28 16.12 -9.50
CA THR A 139 17.33 17.00 -8.79
C THR A 139 15.87 16.74 -9.18
N VAL A 140 15.61 16.47 -10.46
CA VAL A 140 14.27 16.13 -10.96
C VAL A 140 13.78 14.78 -10.44
N ALA A 141 14.66 13.77 -10.35
CA ALA A 141 14.33 12.47 -9.81
C ALA A 141 14.04 12.55 -8.30
N MET A 142 14.76 13.39 -7.57
CA MET A 142 14.54 13.61 -6.14
C MET A 142 13.17 14.24 -5.85
N LYS A 143 12.76 15.26 -6.62
CA LYS A 143 11.43 15.88 -6.49
C LYS A 143 10.31 14.91 -6.85
N ALA A 144 10.50 14.14 -7.93
CA ALA A 144 9.50 13.19 -8.41
C ALA A 144 9.19 12.05 -7.41
N ARG A 145 10.00 11.82 -6.36
CA ARG A 145 9.79 10.72 -5.39
C ARG A 145 8.43 10.81 -4.68
N THR A 146 7.91 12.01 -4.50
CA THR A 146 6.63 12.28 -3.81
C THR A 146 5.52 12.73 -4.76
N GLU A 147 5.82 13.03 -6.02
CA GLU A 147 4.89 13.64 -6.97
C GLU A 147 4.24 12.62 -7.92
N ILE A 148 4.94 11.54 -8.26
CA ILE A 148 4.45 10.50 -9.17
C ILE A 148 4.41 9.14 -8.49
N SER A 149 3.74 8.16 -9.12
CA SER A 149 3.68 6.82 -8.53
C SER A 149 5.08 6.17 -8.45
N PRO A 150 5.34 5.32 -7.45
CA PRO A 150 6.62 4.61 -7.34
C PRO A 150 6.99 3.85 -8.62
N THR A 151 6.01 3.19 -9.25
CA THR A 151 6.19 2.46 -10.50
C THR A 151 6.62 3.36 -11.66
N GLU A 152 6.01 4.54 -11.82
CA GLU A 152 6.40 5.52 -12.84
C GLU A 152 7.79 6.08 -12.56
N TRP A 153 8.12 6.34 -11.30
CA TRP A 153 9.45 6.78 -10.89
C TRP A 153 10.53 5.76 -11.31
N TRP A 154 10.29 4.47 -11.06
CA TRP A 154 11.19 3.40 -11.50
C TRP A 154 11.28 3.30 -13.03
N LYS A 155 10.18 3.48 -13.76
CA LYS A 155 10.21 3.51 -15.24
C LYS A 155 11.10 4.64 -15.79
N LEU A 156 10.99 5.85 -15.22
CA LEU A 156 11.73 7.03 -15.68
C LEU A 156 13.21 7.01 -15.30
N TYR A 157 13.51 6.69 -14.04
CA TYR A 157 14.84 6.88 -13.46
C TYR A 157 15.63 5.58 -13.27
N GLY A 158 14.96 4.41 -13.27
CA GLY A 158 15.57 3.09 -13.06
C GLY A 158 16.38 2.53 -14.23
N GLY A 159 16.42 3.20 -15.39
CA GLY A 159 17.02 2.63 -16.60
C GLY A 159 18.53 2.34 -16.55
N LYS A 160 19.25 2.86 -15.55
CA LYS A 160 20.68 2.52 -15.29
C LYS A 160 20.87 1.31 -14.36
N THR A 161 19.78 0.82 -13.77
CA THR A 161 19.74 -0.34 -12.88
C THR A 161 18.68 -1.31 -13.39
N GLN A 162 18.91 -1.92 -14.56
CA GLN A 162 17.87 -2.65 -15.31
C GLN A 162 17.33 -3.89 -14.57
N HIS A 163 18.17 -4.62 -13.85
CA HIS A 163 17.76 -5.81 -13.09
C HIS A 163 16.89 -5.41 -11.90
N LEU A 164 17.34 -4.41 -11.12
CA LEU A 164 16.58 -3.87 -10.01
C LEU A 164 15.29 -3.18 -10.47
N GLN A 165 15.32 -2.45 -11.59
CA GLN A 165 14.14 -1.83 -12.19
C GLN A 165 13.09 -2.89 -12.56
N THR A 166 13.52 -4.03 -13.10
CA THR A 166 12.61 -5.14 -13.42
C THR A 166 11.91 -5.65 -12.17
N ILE A 167 12.64 -5.86 -11.06
CA ILE A 167 12.05 -6.29 -9.79
C ILE A 167 11.12 -5.21 -9.23
N ALA A 168 11.56 -3.96 -9.20
CA ALA A 168 10.80 -2.85 -8.64
C ALA A 168 9.47 -2.65 -9.35
N ILE A 169 9.46 -2.65 -10.69
CA ILE A 169 8.22 -2.53 -11.47
C ILE A 169 7.32 -3.75 -11.21
N LYS A 170 7.87 -4.98 -11.22
CA LYS A 170 7.08 -6.19 -10.96
C LYS A 170 6.40 -6.14 -9.59
N VAL A 171 7.12 -5.74 -8.54
CA VAL A 171 6.59 -5.69 -7.16
C VAL A 171 5.61 -4.52 -7.01
N LEU A 172 6.03 -3.29 -7.33
CA LEU A 172 5.25 -2.08 -7.08
C LEU A 172 3.98 -2.00 -7.94
N SER A 173 3.87 -2.79 -9.01
CA SER A 173 2.64 -2.90 -9.81
C SER A 173 1.61 -3.87 -9.26
N LEU A 174 1.89 -4.61 -8.18
CA LEU A 174 0.94 -5.55 -7.60
C LEU A 174 -0.15 -4.85 -6.76
N THR A 175 -1.33 -5.47 -6.72
CA THR A 175 -2.40 -5.09 -5.79
C THR A 175 -2.21 -5.85 -4.46
N CYS A 176 -2.75 -5.29 -3.37
CA CYS A 176 -2.69 -5.92 -2.04
C CYS A 176 -4.04 -6.54 -1.60
N SER A 177 -5.08 -6.43 -2.43
CA SER A 177 -6.43 -6.93 -2.13
C SER A 177 -6.97 -7.79 -3.28
N SER A 178 -7.73 -8.83 -2.91
CA SER A 178 -8.55 -9.65 -3.82
C SER A 178 -9.88 -9.00 -4.16
N SER A 179 -10.25 -7.90 -3.49
CA SER A 179 -11.56 -7.26 -3.61
C SER A 179 -11.91 -6.83 -5.04
N GLY A 180 -10.93 -6.43 -5.84
CA GLY A 180 -11.16 -6.13 -7.26
C GLY A 180 -11.61 -7.35 -8.06
N CYS A 181 -11.06 -8.52 -7.75
CA CYS A 181 -11.56 -9.77 -8.30
C CYS A 181 -12.96 -10.08 -7.75
N GLU A 182 -13.19 -9.92 -6.44
CA GLU A 182 -14.47 -10.20 -5.79
C GLU A 182 -15.61 -9.34 -6.37
N ARG A 183 -15.42 -8.03 -6.53
CA ARG A 183 -16.41 -7.12 -7.14
C ARG A 183 -16.75 -7.52 -8.58
N ASN A 184 -15.72 -7.91 -9.34
CA ASN A 184 -15.91 -8.42 -10.69
C ASN A 184 -16.78 -9.69 -10.62
N TRP A 185 -16.43 -10.65 -9.76
CA TRP A 185 -17.21 -11.87 -9.57
C TRP A 185 -18.63 -11.63 -9.09
N SER A 186 -18.88 -10.70 -8.15
CA SER A 186 -20.23 -10.33 -7.71
C SER A 186 -21.09 -9.81 -8.86
N THR A 187 -20.50 -9.03 -9.77
CA THR A 187 -21.19 -8.54 -10.98
C THR A 187 -21.61 -9.70 -11.89
N PHE A 188 -20.74 -10.72 -12.01
CA PHE A 188 -20.98 -11.89 -12.84
C PHE A 188 -21.83 -12.98 -12.18
N GLU A 189 -21.85 -13.06 -10.86
CA GLU A 189 -22.72 -13.96 -10.11
C GLU A 189 -24.19 -13.66 -10.45
N HIS A 190 -24.55 -12.39 -10.62
CA HIS A 190 -25.89 -11.99 -11.09
C HIS A 190 -26.24 -12.49 -12.48
N ILE A 191 -25.25 -12.71 -13.36
CA ILE A 191 -25.44 -13.31 -14.69
C ILE A 191 -25.62 -14.83 -14.58
N HIS A 192 -25.02 -15.45 -13.57
CA HIS A 192 -25.08 -16.89 -13.29
C HIS A 192 -26.25 -17.35 -12.39
N LEU A 193 -26.99 -16.43 -11.75
CA LEU A 193 -28.14 -16.78 -10.92
C LEU A 193 -29.22 -17.54 -11.70
N LYS A 194 -29.81 -18.54 -11.04
CA LYS A 194 -30.61 -19.71 -11.51
C LYS A 194 -31.65 -19.52 -12.64
N LYS A 195 -31.97 -18.30 -13.07
CA LYS A 195 -32.99 -17.99 -14.09
C LYS A 195 -32.45 -17.89 -15.53
N ARG A 196 -31.13 -17.84 -15.75
CA ARG A 196 -30.52 -17.79 -17.09
C ARG A 196 -29.58 -18.98 -17.27
N ARG A 197 -29.65 -19.64 -18.44
CA ARG A 197 -28.92 -20.87 -18.78
C ARG A 197 -27.44 -20.74 -18.42
N ARG A 198 -26.85 -21.81 -17.87
CA ARG A 198 -25.39 -21.98 -17.73
C ARG A 198 -24.71 -21.46 -18.99
N LEU A 199 -24.08 -20.28 -18.89
CA LEU A 199 -23.13 -19.84 -19.90
C LEU A 199 -22.03 -20.88 -19.93
N GLU A 200 -21.60 -21.24 -21.13
CA GLU A 200 -20.39 -22.03 -21.32
C GLU A 200 -19.24 -21.31 -20.61
N HIS A 201 -18.39 -22.05 -19.91
CA HIS A 201 -17.34 -21.49 -19.05
C HIS A 201 -16.44 -20.51 -19.82
N GLN A 202 -16.12 -20.82 -21.08
CA GLN A 202 -15.35 -19.93 -21.95
C GLN A 202 -16.04 -18.58 -22.17
N LYS A 203 -17.35 -18.58 -22.47
CA LYS A 203 -18.10 -17.33 -22.67
C LYS A 203 -18.15 -16.49 -21.40
N LEU A 204 -18.23 -17.12 -20.22
CA LEU A 204 -18.13 -16.39 -18.96
C LEU A 204 -16.76 -15.73 -18.82
N GLN A 205 -15.67 -16.48 -19.03
CA GLN A 205 -14.31 -15.95 -18.94
C GLN A 205 -14.10 -14.78 -19.90
N ASP A 206 -14.55 -14.91 -21.15
CA ASP A 206 -14.43 -13.85 -22.16
C ASP A 206 -15.21 -12.59 -21.74
N LEU A 207 -16.42 -12.75 -21.19
CA LEU A 207 -17.22 -11.62 -20.70
C LEU A 207 -16.56 -10.95 -19.49
N VAL A 208 -16.05 -11.73 -18.54
CA VAL A 208 -15.31 -11.26 -17.37
C VAL A 208 -14.08 -10.46 -17.81
N TYR A 209 -13.32 -10.98 -18.77
CA TYR A 209 -12.15 -10.33 -19.34
C TYR A 209 -12.51 -8.99 -20.01
N VAL A 210 -13.50 -8.98 -20.90
CA VAL A 210 -13.91 -7.76 -21.61
C VAL A 210 -14.43 -6.71 -20.63
N LYS A 211 -15.30 -7.09 -19.68
CA LYS A 211 -15.88 -6.15 -18.71
C LYS A 211 -14.82 -5.54 -17.80
N TYR A 212 -13.90 -6.36 -17.31
CA TYR A 212 -12.83 -5.90 -16.44
C TYR A 212 -11.87 -4.95 -17.19
N ASN A 213 -11.46 -5.31 -18.40
CA ASN A 213 -10.59 -4.45 -19.22
C ASN A 213 -11.26 -3.14 -19.63
N GLN A 214 -12.56 -3.15 -19.93
CA GLN A 214 -13.31 -1.92 -20.16
C GLN A 214 -13.29 -1.01 -18.92
N ALA A 215 -13.55 -1.58 -17.74
CA ALA A 215 -13.50 -0.80 -16.49
C ALA A 215 -12.08 -0.27 -16.19
N LEU A 216 -11.03 -1.02 -16.53
CA LEU A 216 -9.65 -0.55 -16.42
C LEU A 216 -9.37 0.62 -17.37
N LEU A 217 -9.85 0.55 -18.61
CA LEU A 217 -9.71 1.64 -19.58
C LEU A 217 -10.46 2.89 -19.10
N ASP A 218 -11.71 2.75 -18.70
CA ASP A 218 -12.53 3.87 -18.21
C ASP A 218 -11.86 4.56 -17.00
N ARG A 219 -11.24 3.79 -16.09
CA ARG A 219 -10.48 4.33 -14.95
C ARG A 219 -9.21 5.06 -15.37
N PHE A 220 -8.48 4.53 -16.35
CA PHE A 220 -7.29 5.16 -16.89
C PHE A 220 -7.61 6.52 -17.52
N GLU A 221 -8.76 6.64 -18.18
CA GLU A 221 -9.21 7.88 -18.83
C GLU A 221 -9.81 8.92 -17.86
N CYS A 222 -10.39 8.49 -16.73
CA CYS A 222 -11.11 9.37 -15.81
C CYS A 222 -10.22 10.39 -15.05
N HIS A 223 -8.88 10.26 -15.09
CA HIS A 223 -7.92 11.15 -14.39
C HIS A 223 -8.39 11.60 -13.00
N ASP A 224 -8.63 10.62 -12.12
CA ASP A 224 -9.28 10.85 -10.82
C ASP A 224 -8.69 12.04 -10.04
N VAL A 225 -9.58 12.96 -9.63
CA VAL A 225 -9.23 14.17 -8.85
C VAL A 225 -8.78 13.83 -7.42
N ILE A 226 -9.26 12.70 -6.87
CA ILE A 226 -8.99 12.26 -5.50
C ILE A 226 -7.87 11.23 -5.52
N ASP A 227 -6.79 11.46 -4.75
CA ASP A 227 -5.72 10.48 -4.59
C ASP A 227 -6.20 9.29 -3.76
N PRO A 228 -6.29 8.08 -4.32
CA PRO A 228 -6.71 6.89 -3.57
C PRO A 228 -5.67 6.41 -2.54
N ILE A 229 -4.43 6.94 -2.56
CA ILE A 229 -3.37 6.61 -1.61
C ILE A 229 -3.09 7.83 -0.73
N ALA A 230 -4.02 8.10 0.19
CA ALA A 230 -3.89 9.16 1.20
C ALA A 230 -3.48 8.55 2.54
N LEU A 231 -2.18 8.59 2.85
CA LEU A 231 -1.66 8.07 4.14
C LEU A 231 -2.01 8.97 5.32
N ASN A 232 -2.15 10.27 5.08
CA ASN A 232 -2.52 11.23 6.13
C ASN A 232 -3.91 10.89 6.71
N ASP A 233 -4.83 10.35 5.91
CA ASP A 233 -6.14 9.85 6.39
C ASP A 233 -6.03 8.74 7.45
N ILE A 234 -4.87 8.06 7.54
CA ILE A 234 -4.58 7.09 8.61
C ILE A 234 -4.10 7.84 9.86
N ASP A 235 -3.20 8.82 9.68
CA ASP A 235 -2.63 9.61 10.76
C ASP A 235 -3.69 10.47 11.48
N ASP A 236 -4.69 10.93 10.71
CA ASP A 236 -5.72 11.89 11.11
C ASP A 236 -7.07 11.18 11.39
N SER A 237 -7.12 9.85 11.29
CA SER A 237 -8.37 9.08 11.32
C SER A 237 -9.21 9.29 12.60
N ASN A 238 -8.56 9.74 13.67
CA ASN A 238 -9.12 9.92 14.99
C ASN A 238 -9.26 11.41 15.40
N GLU A 239 -8.83 12.39 14.59
CA GLU A 239 -8.85 13.81 14.98
C GLU A 239 -10.22 14.28 15.48
N TRP A 240 -11.28 13.91 14.76
CA TRP A 240 -12.66 14.24 15.12
C TRP A 240 -13.14 13.58 16.43
N LEU A 241 -12.54 12.46 16.84
CA LEU A 241 -12.82 11.78 18.12
C LEU A 241 -12.00 12.37 19.27
N LEU A 242 -10.83 12.92 18.97
CA LEU A 242 -9.91 13.49 19.95
C LEU A 242 -10.25 14.96 20.25
N GLY A 243 -11.09 15.59 19.44
CA GLY A 243 -11.42 17.01 19.58
C GLY A 243 -10.30 17.92 19.07
N GLU A 244 -9.44 17.40 18.18
CA GLU A 244 -8.28 18.11 17.63
C GLU A 244 -8.60 18.85 16.32
N LEU A 245 -9.88 18.99 15.96
CA LEU A 245 -10.36 19.81 14.84
C LEU A 245 -10.25 21.32 15.14
N GLU A 246 -9.08 21.83 15.50
CA GLU A 246 -8.83 23.27 15.66
C GLU A 246 -7.42 23.63 15.17
N GLY A 247 -7.33 24.18 13.96
CA GLY A 247 -6.04 24.63 13.44
C GLY A 247 -6.06 25.22 12.03
N GLU A 248 -7.03 26.06 11.64
CA GLU A 248 -6.90 27.00 10.49
C GLU A 248 -8.07 28.01 10.40
N GLU A 249 -8.36 28.75 11.46
CA GLU A 249 -9.06 30.05 11.37
C GLU A 249 -8.43 31.04 12.37
N ILE A 250 -7.20 31.47 12.09
CA ILE A 250 -6.71 32.76 12.62
C ILE A 250 -6.91 33.77 11.49
N GLY A 251 -8.01 34.53 11.59
CA GLY A 251 -8.33 35.61 10.66
C GLY A 251 -7.19 36.61 10.55
N ASN A 252 -6.81 36.90 9.29
CA ASN A 252 -6.10 38.11 8.94
C ASN A 252 -7.10 39.28 8.93
N ASP A 253 -6.76 40.32 9.69
CA ASP A 253 -7.31 41.69 9.75
C ASP A 253 -8.77 41.91 10.18
#